data_AF-A0A7X7MVI1-F1
#
_entry.id   AF-A0A7X7MVI1-F1
#
_cell.length_a   1.000
_cell.length_b   1.000
_cell.length_c   1.000
_cell.angle_alpha   90.00
_cell.angle_beta   90.00
_cell.angle_gamma   90.00
#
_symmetry.space_group_name_H-M   'P 1'
#
loop_
_entity.id
_entity.type
_entity.pdbx_description
1 polymer ?
#
loop_
_entity_poly.entity_id
_entity_poly.type
_entity_poly.pdbx_seq_one_letter_code
_entity_poly.pdbx_strand_id
1 'polypeptide(L)' 'MLSSKKYEMSLERMMEPILPSQLPKIKMDLAGLSRYAKEKGISLSELTDEEKGRFLPIK' A
#
# COMPACT_ATOMS: atom_id res chain seq x y z
N MET A 1 31.57 19.34 14.55
CA MET A 1 30.57 20.27 13.97
C MET A 1 30.14 19.95 12.53
N LEU A 2 30.72 18.98 11.80
CA LEU A 2 30.26 18.63 10.44
C LEU A 2 28.94 17.83 10.39
N SER A 3 28.53 17.21 11.50
CA SER A 3 27.33 16.36 11.55
C SER A 3 26.03 17.17 11.38
N SER A 4 25.88 18.28 12.12
CA SER A 4 24.67 19.11 12.07
C SER A 4 24.43 19.75 10.70
N LYS A 5 25.49 20.27 10.05
CA LYS A 5 25.37 20.84 8.69
C LYS A 5 24.94 19.81 7.65
N LYS A 6 25.40 18.56 7.76
CA LYS A 6 24.98 17.48 6.85
C LYS A 6 23.52 17.10 7.06
N TYR A 7 23.06 17.11 8.31
CA TYR A 7 21.68 16.86 8.65
C TYR A 7 20.75 17.96 8.13
N GLU A 8 21.09 19.24 8.33
CA GLU A 8 20.33 20.38 7.80
C GLU A 8 20.20 20.32 6.27
N MET A 9 21.31 20.08 5.55
CA MET A 9 21.27 19.90 4.09
C MET A 9 20.44 18.69 3.64
N SER A 10 20.30 17.65 4.47
CA SER A 10 19.45 16.51 4.15
C SER A 10 17.97 16.83 4.29
N LEU A 11 17.60 17.64 5.30
CA LEU A 11 16.23 18.09 5.53
C LEU A 11 15.74 18.99 4.39
N GLU A 12 16.61 19.87 3.86
CA GLU A 12 16.28 20.74 2.72
C GLU A 12 16.01 19.97 1.42
N ARG A 13 16.57 18.76 1.29
CA ARG A 13 16.42 17.90 0.10
C ARG A 13 15.35 16.82 0.24
N MET A 14 14.78 16.67 1.44
CA MET A 14 13.72 15.69 1.68
C MET A 14 12.43 16.16 1.01
N MET A 15 11.74 15.21 0.38
CA MET A 15 10.39 15.46 -0.11
C MET A 15 9.43 15.72 1.06
N GLU A 16 8.39 16.50 0.82
CA GLU A 16 7.34 16.69 1.82
C GLU A 16 6.69 15.36 2.21
N PRO A 17 6.30 15.18 3.49
CA PRO A 17 5.60 13.99 3.92
C PRO A 17 4.29 13.80 3.16
N ILE A 18 4.02 12.56 2.74
CA ILE A 18 2.75 12.21 2.10
C ILE A 18 1.68 12.13 3.19
N LEU A 19 0.70 13.04 3.14
CA LEU A 19 -0.43 13.05 4.06
C LEU A 19 -1.40 11.91 3.73
N PRO A 20 -2.11 11.34 4.72
CA PRO A 20 -3.17 10.36 4.47
C PRO A 20 -4.27 10.86 3.52
N SER A 21 -4.49 12.18 3.46
CA SER A 21 -5.43 12.82 2.53
C SER A 21 -4.97 12.79 1.07
N GLN A 22 -3.65 12.70 0.82
CA GLN A 22 -3.06 12.60 -0.51
C GLN A 22 -3.02 11.16 -1.02
N LEU A 23 -3.23 10.17 -0.15
CA LEU A 23 -3.31 8.78 -0.56
C LEU A 23 -4.57 8.54 -1.40
N PRO A 24 -4.46 7.78 -2.51
CA PRO A 24 -5.62 7.44 -3.31
C PRO A 24 -6.60 6.62 -2.45
N LYS A 25 -7.88 6.95 -2.52
CA LYS A 25 -8.95 6.24 -1.79
C LYS A 25 -9.27 4.90 -2.43
N ILE A 26 -8.29 4.01 -2.47
CA ILE A 26 -8.41 2.64 -2.98
C ILE A 26 -8.96 1.79 -1.83
N LYS A 27 -10.18 1.29 -1.98
CA LYS A 27 -10.77 0.34 -1.04
C LYS A 27 -10.76 -1.05 -1.66
N MET A 28 -9.95 -1.94 -1.12
CA MET A 28 -9.95 -3.34 -1.51
C MET A 28 -11.23 -4.02 -1.00
N ASP A 29 -11.89 -4.81 -1.84
CA ASP A 29 -13.02 -5.64 -1.41
C ASP A 29 -12.53 -6.88 -0.67
N LEU A 30 -12.31 -6.71 0.65
CA LEU A 30 -11.90 -7.80 1.55
C LEU A 30 -12.95 -8.91 1.67
N ALA A 31 -14.24 -8.56 1.56
CA ALA A 31 -15.32 -9.52 1.68
C ALA A 31 -15.37 -10.43 0.45
N GLY A 32 -15.25 -9.86 -0.75
CA GLY A 32 -15.12 -10.59 -2.00
C GLY A 32 -13.88 -11.49 -2.01
N LEU A 33 -12.73 -10.94 -1.58
CA LEU A 33 -11.47 -11.70 -1.52
C LEU A 33 -11.58 -12.92 -0.58
N SER A 34 -12.20 -12.75 0.59
CA SER A 34 -12.40 -13.83 1.56
C SER A 34 -13.33 -14.92 1.03
N ARG A 35 -14.41 -14.55 0.33
CA ARG A 35 -15.32 -15.51 -0.29
C ARG A 35 -14.62 -16.31 -1.39
N TYR A 36 -13.86 -15.63 -2.24
CA TYR A 36 -13.09 -16.25 -3.31
C TYR A 36 -12.06 -17.27 -2.79
N ALA A 37 -11.30 -16.91 -1.75
CA ALA A 37 -10.36 -17.83 -1.11
C ALA A 37 -11.08 -19.08 -0.56
N LYS A 38 -12.22 -18.89 0.10
CA LYS A 38 -13.04 -19.98 0.65
C LYS A 38 -13.59 -20.90 -0.44
N GLU A 39 -14.11 -20.35 -1.54
CA GLU A 39 -14.61 -21.14 -2.67
C GLU A 39 -13.52 -21.96 -3.33
N LYS A 40 -12.30 -21.43 -3.39
CA LYS A 40 -11.11 -22.13 -3.92
C LYS A 40 -10.49 -23.12 -2.93
N GLY A 41 -10.90 -23.10 -1.66
CA GLY A 41 -10.40 -23.98 -0.61
C GLY A 41 -8.97 -23.66 -0.16
N ILE A 42 -8.49 -22.43 -0.38
CA ILE A 42 -7.14 -21.99 -0.02
C ILE A 42 -7.18 -20.81 0.95
N SER A 43 -6.09 -20.56 1.66
CA SER A 43 -5.97 -19.39 2.53
C SER A 43 -5.76 -18.10 1.74
N LEU A 44 -6.09 -16.96 2.36
CA LEU A 44 -5.88 -15.63 1.77
C LEU A 44 -4.41 -15.34 1.42
N SER A 45 -3.49 -15.94 2.17
CA SER A 45 -2.04 -15.81 1.96
C SER A 45 -1.57 -16.52 0.69
N GLU A 46 -2.28 -17.57 0.28
CA GLU A 46 -1.96 -18.41 -0.89
C GLU A 46 -2.51 -17.86 -2.21
N LEU A 47 -3.33 -16.80 -2.15
CA LEU A 47 -3.79 -16.09 -3.36
C LEU A 47 -2.62 -15.38 -4.05
N THR A 48 -2.57 -15.49 -5.38
CA THR A 48 -1.57 -14.77 -6.16
C THR A 48 -1.89 -13.27 -6.21
N ASP A 49 -0.90 -12.45 -6.58
CA ASP A 49 -1.11 -11.00 -6.67
C ASP A 49 -2.08 -10.64 -7.80
N GLU A 50 -2.13 -11.44 -8.88
CA GLU A 50 -3.12 -11.28 -9.94
C GLU A 50 -4.55 -11.55 -9.44
N GLU A 51 -4.72 -12.52 -8.54
CA GLU A 51 -6.02 -12.84 -7.95
C GLU A 51 -6.47 -11.76 -6.98
N LYS A 52 -5.56 -11.28 -6.11
CA LYS A 52 -5.82 -10.17 -5.19
C LYS A 52 -6.14 -8.88 -5.95
N GLY A 53 -5.47 -8.64 -7.09
CA GLY A 53 -5.67 -7.48 -7.95
C GLY A 53 -7.10 -7.33 -8.48
N ARG A 54 -7.86 -8.43 -8.62
CA ARG A 54 -9.28 -8.41 -9.05
C ARG A 54 -10.21 -7.73 -8.04
N PHE A 55 -9.79 -7.65 -6.78
CA PHE A 55 -10.56 -7.04 -5.69
C PHE A 55 -10.11 -5.62 -5.38
N LEU A 56 -9.16 -5.09 -6.15
CA LEU A 56 -8.81 -3.68 -6.13
C LEU A 56 -9.69 -2.93 -7.15
N PRO A 57 -10.17 -1.71 -6.83
CA PRO A 57 -10.90 -0.91 -7.79
C PRO A 57 -9.98 -0.57 -8.97
N ILE A 58 -10.43 -0.90 -10.19
CA ILE A 58 -9.78 -0.47 -11.43
C ILE A 58 -9.98 1.05 -11.53
N LYS A 59 -8.89 1.78 -11.81
CA LYS A 59 -8.94 3.23 -12.05
C LYS A 59 -9.72 3.57 -13.31
#